data_AF-V9XS25-F1
#
_entry.id   AF-V9XS25-F1
#
_cell.length_a   1.000
_cell.length_b   1.000
_cell.length_c   1.000
_cell.angle_alpha   90.00
_cell.angle_beta   90.00
_cell.angle_gamma   90.00
#
_symmetry.space_group_name_H-M   'P 1'
#
loop_
_entity.id
_entity.type
_entity.pdbx_description
1 polymer ?
#
loop_
_entity_poly.entity_id
_entity_poly.type
_entity_poly.pdbx_seq_one_letter_code
_entity_poly.pdbx_strand_id
1 'polypeptide(L)'
;MTAPTADRPVQLARYSNALTGLAAGDAWGYQVEFSSYASMPAYPVPAPAGEWIISDDTQMTLALHDALTEVADFDDIEAVTAAIVRHFTLWKLDPDNNRAPGRTCMGSLSNLSAGARWYDQDGAHESAGCGAVMRLVPAAFAPEPYWRGLTALQAVITHKHPRAIVPALLLADAVRHAPERRGRFLEHALTEAERIFDGVSEWLTDPYLADVLAPYRGDVSSVLVEGLNDDVVDILVAAAETLDRLALVDTTEYGDPCTGIGEGWESASAIALGLLVADLATLPEDRQISSGNNWGGPQALAWAATSNGDSDSIACIAGALIGAAQTTPDYWRLTGLAPRFEPRYAAAIESASCCLPGDSVVR
;
A
#
# COMPACT_ATOMS: atom_id res chain seq x y z
N MET A 1 9.99 -16.36 -6.21
CA MET A 1 10.37 -16.59 -4.78
C MET A 1 9.12 -17.00 -4.01
N THR A 2 9.13 -18.14 -3.32
CA THR A 2 8.03 -18.54 -2.43
C THR A 2 8.03 -17.62 -1.20
N ALA A 3 6.86 -17.11 -0.80
CA ALA A 3 6.71 -16.32 0.42
C ALA A 3 7.44 -17.01 1.59
N PRO A 4 8.09 -16.26 2.50
CA PRO A 4 8.67 -16.87 3.68
C PRO A 4 7.59 -17.70 4.38
N THR A 5 7.87 -18.99 4.56
CA THR A 5 7.11 -19.92 5.41
C THR A 5 7.29 -19.54 6.87
N ALA A 6 7.07 -18.27 7.18
CA ALA A 6 7.01 -17.75 8.53
C ALA A 6 5.83 -18.44 9.23
N ASP A 7 6.08 -18.93 10.45
CA ASP A 7 5.04 -19.51 11.29
C ASP A 7 3.88 -18.52 11.46
N ARG A 8 2.66 -19.04 11.56
CA ARG A 8 1.42 -18.24 11.58
C ARG A 8 1.45 -17.07 12.60
N PRO A 9 1.98 -17.23 13.83
CA PRO A 9 2.10 -16.11 14.77
C PRO A 9 2.99 -14.97 14.25
N VAL A 10 4.05 -15.29 13.49
CA VAL A 10 4.92 -14.29 12.88
C VAL A 10 4.19 -13.56 11.76
N GLN A 11 3.40 -14.27 10.94
CA GLN A 11 2.58 -13.63 9.92
C GLN A 11 1.51 -12.71 10.51
N LEU A 12 0.84 -13.12 11.58
CA LEU A 12 -0.11 -12.27 12.32
C LEU A 12 0.58 -11.05 12.93
N ALA A 13 1.77 -11.19 13.52
CA ALA A 13 2.53 -10.07 14.05
C ALA A 13 2.88 -9.06 12.94
N ARG A 14 3.38 -9.53 11.80
CA ARG A 14 3.67 -8.69 10.63
C ARG A 14 2.42 -7.98 10.10
N TYR A 15 1.31 -8.71 9.96
CA TYR A 15 0.05 -8.15 9.48
C TYR A 15 -0.49 -7.08 10.42
N SER A 16 -0.51 -7.35 11.73
CA SER A 16 -0.93 -6.40 12.75
C SER A 16 -0.05 -5.14 12.78
N ASN A 17 1.27 -5.32 12.68
CA ASN A 17 2.21 -4.20 12.58
C ASN A 17 1.98 -3.38 11.30
N ALA A 18 1.70 -4.04 10.16
CA ALA A 18 1.40 -3.38 8.91
C ALA A 18 0.10 -2.58 9.00
N LEU A 19 -0.99 -3.16 9.51
CA LEU A 19 -2.28 -2.47 9.70
C LEU A 19 -2.15 -1.27 10.65
N THR A 20 -1.43 -1.44 11.76
CA THR A 20 -1.21 -0.36 12.73
C THR A 20 -0.36 0.77 12.13
N GLY A 21 0.70 0.42 11.40
CA GLY A 21 1.57 1.40 10.76
C GLY A 21 0.87 2.15 9.64
N LEU A 22 0.10 1.43 8.82
CA LEU A 22 -0.76 1.98 7.78
C LEU A 22 -1.73 3.01 8.37
N ALA A 23 -2.52 2.62 9.37
CA ALA A 23 -3.50 3.52 9.97
C ALA A 23 -2.87 4.70 10.70
N ALA A 24 -1.69 4.49 11.31
CA ALA A 24 -0.94 5.55 11.94
C ALA A 24 -0.42 6.55 10.89
N GLY A 25 0.08 6.05 9.76
CA GLY A 25 0.57 6.87 8.65
C GLY A 25 -0.53 7.70 8.04
N ASP A 26 -1.63 7.05 7.66
CA ASP A 26 -2.87 7.68 7.20
C ASP A 26 -3.26 8.84 8.13
N ALA A 27 -3.56 8.55 9.40
CA ALA A 27 -4.06 9.59 10.31
C ALA A 27 -3.04 10.72 10.58
N TRP A 28 -1.74 10.43 10.48
CA TRP A 28 -0.69 11.43 10.64
C TRP A 28 -0.59 12.34 9.42
N GLY A 29 -0.63 11.78 8.22
CA GLY A 29 -0.63 12.54 6.96
C GLY A 29 -1.94 13.28 6.72
N TYR A 30 -3.08 12.71 7.13
CA TYR A 30 -4.41 13.28 6.92
C TYR A 30 -4.56 14.65 7.62
N GLN A 31 -3.89 14.84 8.77
CA GLN A 31 -3.94 16.10 9.51
C GLN A 31 -3.34 17.30 8.73
N VAL A 32 -2.49 17.03 7.73
CA VAL A 32 -1.83 18.03 6.88
C VAL A 32 -2.11 17.82 5.40
N GLU A 33 -3.04 16.92 5.04
CA GLU A 33 -3.45 16.69 3.66
C GLU A 33 -3.87 18.02 3.00
N PHE A 34 -3.45 18.22 1.74
CA PHE A 34 -3.61 19.47 0.98
C PHE A 34 -2.89 20.71 1.52
N SER A 35 -2.08 20.57 2.58
CA SER A 35 -1.20 21.64 3.03
C SER A 35 0.09 21.60 2.23
N SER A 36 0.51 22.75 1.67
CA SER A 36 1.80 22.78 1.00
C SER A 36 2.92 22.58 2.02
N TYR A 37 4.00 21.91 1.62
CA TYR A 37 5.14 21.63 2.49
C TYR A 37 5.69 22.91 3.16
N ALA A 38 5.78 24.01 2.41
CA ALA A 38 6.23 25.30 2.91
C ALA A 38 5.31 25.93 3.98
N SER A 39 4.06 25.47 4.06
CA SER A 39 3.06 25.93 5.04
C SER A 39 2.94 25.03 6.28
N MET A 40 3.65 23.89 6.31
CA MET A 40 3.58 22.95 7.41
C MET A 40 4.15 23.54 8.71
N PRO A 41 3.55 23.22 9.87
CA PRO A 41 3.83 23.92 11.13
C PRO A 41 5.20 23.59 11.73
N ALA A 42 5.81 22.46 11.33
CA ALA A 42 7.09 21.98 11.82
C ALA A 42 7.71 20.98 10.84
N TYR A 43 8.98 20.66 11.05
CA TYR A 43 9.71 19.65 10.30
C TYR A 43 10.45 18.69 11.24
N PRO A 44 10.16 17.37 11.18
CA PRO A 44 8.94 16.78 10.65
C PRO A 44 7.67 17.27 11.38
N VAL A 45 6.51 17.12 10.76
CA VAL A 45 5.19 17.40 11.36
C VAL A 45 4.99 16.49 12.59
N PRO A 46 4.58 17.04 13.75
CA PRO A 46 4.38 16.25 14.96
C PRO A 46 3.17 15.31 14.81
N ALA A 47 3.17 14.26 15.62
CA ALA A 47 2.03 13.33 15.71
C ALA A 47 0.74 14.06 16.09
N PRO A 48 -0.44 13.58 15.63
CA PRO A 48 -1.72 14.12 16.07
C PRO A 48 -1.82 14.18 17.60
N ALA A 49 -2.10 15.38 18.14
CA ALA A 49 -2.12 15.62 19.58
C ALA A 49 -3.33 14.98 20.30
N GLY A 50 -4.39 14.69 19.55
CA GLY A 50 -5.66 14.18 20.05
C GLY A 50 -5.97 12.79 19.54
N GLU A 51 -7.23 12.61 19.15
CA GLU A 51 -7.71 11.40 18.46
C GLU A 51 -7.15 11.37 17.04
N TRP A 52 -6.69 10.19 16.60
CA TRP A 52 -6.07 9.97 15.31
C TRP A 52 -7.19 9.61 14.32
N ILE A 53 -7.53 10.57 13.47
CA ILE A 53 -8.60 10.46 12.49
C ILE A 53 -8.02 9.86 11.22
N ILE A 54 -8.47 8.67 10.86
CA ILE A 54 -8.09 7.96 9.62
C ILE A 54 -8.92 8.46 8.41
N SER A 55 -8.38 8.34 7.19
CA SER A 55 -8.97 8.70 5.89
C SER A 55 -9.47 7.45 5.12
N ASP A 56 -9.79 7.62 3.83
CA ASP A 56 -10.23 6.52 2.98
C ASP A 56 -9.18 5.41 2.81
N ASP A 57 -7.89 5.71 2.98
CA ASP A 57 -6.79 4.76 3.05
C ASP A 57 -7.07 3.58 3.99
N THR A 58 -7.24 3.85 5.29
CA THR A 58 -7.52 2.82 6.29
C THR A 58 -8.92 2.26 6.13
N GLN A 59 -9.91 3.10 5.80
CA GLN A 59 -11.30 2.62 5.65
C GLN A 59 -11.42 1.59 4.52
N MET A 60 -10.81 1.86 3.36
CA MET A 60 -10.81 0.93 2.23
C MET A 60 -9.92 -0.29 2.50
N THR A 61 -8.83 -0.14 3.26
CA THR A 61 -8.01 -1.28 3.73
C THR A 61 -8.84 -2.25 4.55
N LEU A 62 -9.61 -1.74 5.53
CA LEU A 62 -10.49 -2.56 6.36
C LEU A 62 -11.63 -3.18 5.54
N ALA A 63 -12.22 -2.44 4.60
CA ALA A 63 -13.23 -2.99 3.68
C ALA A 63 -12.66 -4.13 2.80
N LEU A 64 -11.41 -4.01 2.33
CA LEU A 64 -10.74 -5.08 1.60
C LEU A 64 -10.46 -6.29 2.51
N HIS A 65 -10.03 -6.07 3.75
CA HIS A 65 -9.85 -7.13 4.74
C HIS A 65 -11.15 -7.91 4.98
N ASP A 66 -12.25 -7.21 5.23
CA ASP A 66 -13.55 -7.84 5.47
C ASP A 66 -14.03 -8.64 4.26
N ALA A 67 -13.78 -8.15 3.04
CA ALA A 67 -14.07 -8.89 1.82
C ALA A 67 -13.27 -10.19 1.73
N LEU A 68 -11.96 -10.13 1.93
CA LEU A 68 -11.08 -11.29 1.74
C LEU A 68 -11.13 -12.30 2.91
N THR A 69 -11.67 -11.93 4.06
CA THR A 69 -11.93 -12.87 5.16
C THR A 69 -13.30 -13.54 5.07
N GLU A 70 -14.24 -12.97 4.33
CA GLU A 70 -15.57 -13.54 4.12
C GLU A 70 -15.59 -14.61 3.00
N VAL A 71 -14.71 -14.48 2.01
CA VAL A 71 -14.65 -15.44 0.89
C VAL A 71 -14.13 -16.79 1.36
N ALA A 72 -14.90 -17.84 1.09
CA ALA A 72 -14.56 -19.22 1.46
C ALA A 72 -13.65 -19.91 0.44
N ASP A 73 -13.73 -19.53 -0.83
CA ASP A 73 -12.98 -20.12 -1.94
C ASP A 73 -12.50 -19.02 -2.88
N PHE A 74 -11.18 -18.85 -2.96
CA PHE A 74 -10.58 -17.85 -3.84
C PHE A 74 -10.53 -18.28 -5.31
N ASP A 75 -10.72 -19.56 -5.63
CA ASP A 75 -10.84 -20.02 -7.01
C ASP A 75 -12.13 -19.47 -7.67
N ASP A 76 -13.16 -19.13 -6.89
CA ASP A 76 -14.35 -18.44 -7.36
C ASP A 76 -14.12 -16.92 -7.46
N ILE A 77 -13.45 -16.51 -8.54
CA ILE A 77 -13.11 -15.10 -8.83
C ILE A 77 -14.37 -14.21 -8.87
N GLU A 78 -15.53 -14.73 -9.31
CA GLU A 78 -16.78 -13.97 -9.32
C GLU A 78 -17.26 -13.69 -7.90
N ALA A 79 -17.23 -14.69 -7.01
CA ALA A 79 -17.57 -14.51 -5.61
C ALA A 79 -16.60 -13.55 -4.89
N VAL A 80 -15.30 -13.64 -5.16
CA VAL A 80 -14.29 -12.69 -4.67
C VAL A 80 -14.62 -11.27 -5.13
N THR A 81 -14.85 -11.11 -6.44
CA THR A 81 -15.18 -9.81 -7.04
C THR A 81 -16.42 -9.22 -6.38
N ALA A 82 -17.47 -10.03 -6.21
CA ALA A 82 -18.71 -9.61 -5.59
C ALA A 82 -18.51 -9.18 -4.11
N ALA A 83 -17.68 -9.89 -3.36
CA ALA A 83 -17.35 -9.54 -1.98
C ALA A 83 -16.62 -8.19 -1.90
N ILE A 84 -15.58 -7.98 -2.71
CA ILE A 84 -14.83 -6.72 -2.76
C ILE A 84 -15.73 -5.55 -3.16
N VAL A 85 -16.51 -5.71 -4.24
CA VAL A 85 -17.43 -4.65 -4.72
C VAL A 85 -18.48 -4.33 -3.66
N ARG A 86 -19.02 -5.33 -2.96
CA ARG A 86 -19.99 -5.12 -1.89
C ARG A 86 -19.38 -4.32 -0.74
N HIS A 87 -18.21 -4.73 -0.23
CA HIS A 87 -17.58 -4.05 0.90
C HIS A 87 -17.10 -2.63 0.54
N PHE A 88 -16.59 -2.41 -0.67
CA PHE A 88 -16.32 -1.05 -1.16
C PHE A 88 -17.58 -0.21 -1.33
N THR A 89 -18.70 -0.82 -1.74
CA THR A 89 -20.00 -0.13 -1.81
C THR A 89 -20.53 0.21 -0.41
N LEU A 90 -20.34 -0.68 0.57
CA LEU A 90 -20.70 -0.42 1.96
C LEU A 90 -19.87 0.73 2.54
N TRP A 91 -18.55 0.72 2.32
CA TRP A 91 -17.67 1.84 2.64
C TRP A 91 -18.17 3.14 1.97
N LYS A 92 -18.52 3.08 0.68
CA LYS A 92 -18.99 4.25 -0.05
C LYS A 92 -20.23 4.90 0.58
N LEU A 93 -21.11 4.09 1.17
CA LEU A 93 -22.34 4.52 1.83
C LEU A 93 -22.15 4.87 3.31
N ASP A 94 -20.96 4.64 3.86
CA ASP A 94 -20.66 4.89 5.27
C ASP A 94 -20.70 6.40 5.57
N PRO A 95 -21.29 6.83 6.70
CA PRO A 95 -21.28 8.25 7.08
C PRO A 95 -19.88 8.83 7.31
N ASP A 96 -18.87 8.00 7.59
CA ASP A 96 -17.46 8.42 7.71
C ASP A 96 -16.75 8.50 6.34
N ASN A 97 -17.43 8.21 5.23
CA ASN A 97 -16.92 8.45 3.87
C ASN A 97 -17.01 9.94 3.49
N ASN A 98 -16.35 10.78 4.28
CA ASN A 98 -16.21 12.21 4.09
C ASN A 98 -14.75 12.67 4.28
N ARG A 99 -13.82 11.72 4.29
CA ARG A 99 -12.40 11.89 4.62
C ARG A 99 -11.57 11.57 3.38
N ALA A 100 -11.54 12.54 2.46
CA ALA A 100 -10.79 12.51 1.20
C ALA A 100 -11.12 11.44 0.13
N PRO A 101 -12.36 10.92 -0.02
CA PRO A 101 -12.60 9.87 -1.00
C PRO A 101 -12.26 10.27 -2.44
N GLY A 102 -11.35 9.51 -3.04
CA GLY A 102 -10.90 9.75 -4.41
C GLY A 102 -12.03 9.69 -5.45
N ARG A 103 -12.08 10.67 -6.37
CA ARG A 103 -13.14 10.76 -7.42
C ARG A 103 -13.20 9.52 -8.31
N THR A 104 -12.05 8.95 -8.65
CA THR A 104 -11.96 7.72 -9.45
C THR A 104 -12.63 6.55 -8.74
N CYS A 105 -12.31 6.34 -7.46
CA CYS A 105 -12.91 5.27 -6.66
C CYS A 105 -14.43 5.43 -6.60
N MET A 106 -14.89 6.63 -6.25
CA MET A 106 -16.32 6.93 -6.11
C MET A 106 -17.08 6.77 -7.43
N GLY A 107 -16.49 7.21 -8.54
CA GLY A 107 -17.04 7.08 -9.89
C GLY A 107 -17.16 5.62 -10.33
N SER A 108 -16.09 4.84 -10.23
CA SER A 108 -16.09 3.41 -10.53
C SER A 108 -17.16 2.68 -9.72
N LEU A 109 -17.23 2.90 -8.41
CA LEU A 109 -18.26 2.26 -7.57
C LEU A 109 -19.68 2.70 -7.92
N SER A 110 -19.90 3.92 -8.43
CA SER A 110 -21.21 4.34 -8.95
C SER A 110 -21.61 3.52 -10.16
N ASN A 111 -20.67 3.31 -11.09
CA ASN A 111 -20.91 2.55 -12.31
C ASN A 111 -21.20 1.08 -11.98
N LEU A 112 -20.44 0.48 -11.06
CA LEU A 112 -20.68 -0.90 -10.62
C LEU A 112 -22.04 -1.03 -9.91
N SER A 113 -22.40 -0.07 -9.07
CA SER A 113 -23.72 -0.04 -8.42
C SER A 113 -24.88 0.10 -9.41
N ALA A 114 -24.62 0.69 -10.59
CA ALA A 114 -25.58 0.79 -11.68
C ALA A 114 -25.67 -0.47 -12.56
N GLY A 115 -24.85 -1.50 -12.26
CA GLY A 115 -24.88 -2.80 -12.93
C GLY A 115 -23.78 -3.01 -13.98
N ALA A 116 -22.89 -2.04 -14.18
CA ALA A 116 -21.71 -2.24 -15.03
C ALA A 116 -20.75 -3.25 -14.36
N ARG A 117 -20.07 -4.06 -15.16
CA ARG A 117 -18.96 -4.90 -14.67
C ARG A 117 -17.69 -4.07 -14.69
N TRP A 118 -16.75 -4.39 -13.81
CA TRP A 118 -15.52 -3.59 -13.67
C TRP A 118 -14.73 -3.46 -14.97
N TYR A 119 -14.71 -4.50 -15.79
CA TYR A 119 -14.02 -4.50 -17.09
C TYR A 119 -14.82 -3.83 -18.23
N ASP A 120 -16.13 -3.60 -18.09
CA ASP A 120 -16.94 -2.94 -19.13
C ASP A 120 -16.43 -1.51 -19.39
N GLN A 121 -16.60 -0.98 -20.60
CA GLN A 121 -16.09 0.34 -20.99
C GLN A 121 -16.58 1.47 -20.06
N ASP A 122 -17.83 1.37 -19.60
CA ASP A 122 -18.50 2.26 -18.66
C ASP A 122 -18.42 1.78 -17.19
N GLY A 123 -17.62 0.74 -16.90
CA GLY A 123 -17.38 0.19 -15.57
C GLY A 123 -16.35 0.97 -14.77
N ALA A 124 -15.27 0.29 -14.36
CA ALA A 124 -14.19 0.96 -13.63
C ALA A 124 -13.46 1.98 -14.52
N HIS A 125 -13.12 3.12 -13.93
CA HIS A 125 -12.45 4.23 -14.61
C HIS A 125 -11.00 3.89 -14.99
N GLU A 126 -10.58 4.28 -16.18
CA GLU A 126 -9.19 4.28 -16.66
C GLU A 126 -8.40 5.38 -15.92
N SER A 127 -7.71 5.03 -14.83
CA SER A 127 -6.98 5.97 -13.98
C SER A 127 -5.81 5.27 -13.29
N ALA A 128 -4.68 5.96 -13.20
CA ALA A 128 -3.47 5.50 -12.50
C ALA A 128 -3.37 6.00 -11.04
N GLY A 129 -4.43 6.60 -10.50
CA GLY A 129 -4.45 7.18 -9.15
C GLY A 129 -4.05 6.21 -8.01
N CYS A 130 -3.44 6.76 -6.96
CA CYS A 130 -2.91 6.04 -5.79
C CYS A 130 -3.95 5.22 -4.99
N GLY A 131 -5.24 5.52 -5.14
CA GLY A 131 -6.30 4.77 -4.46
C GLY A 131 -6.23 3.26 -4.69
N ALA A 132 -5.65 2.82 -5.81
CA ALA A 132 -5.38 1.41 -6.10
C ALA A 132 -4.35 0.75 -5.17
N VAL A 133 -3.40 1.52 -4.64
CA VAL A 133 -2.25 1.02 -3.88
C VAL A 133 -2.36 1.24 -2.37
N MET A 134 -3.00 2.33 -1.93
CA MET A 134 -3.08 2.72 -0.52
C MET A 134 -3.74 1.65 0.38
N ARG A 135 -4.66 0.87 -0.19
CA ARG A 135 -5.50 -0.09 0.54
C ARG A 135 -5.05 -1.56 0.46
N LEU A 136 -3.91 -1.84 -0.18
CA LEU A 136 -3.63 -3.18 -0.71
C LEU A 136 -3.16 -4.22 0.31
N VAL A 137 -2.82 -3.81 1.54
CA VAL A 137 -2.15 -4.67 2.53
C VAL A 137 -2.83 -6.04 2.71
N PRO A 138 -4.16 -6.15 2.84
CA PRO A 138 -4.82 -7.45 2.93
C PRO A 138 -4.53 -8.38 1.74
N ALA A 139 -4.51 -7.87 0.50
CA ALA A 139 -4.22 -8.69 -0.67
C ALA A 139 -2.79 -9.26 -0.66
N ALA A 140 -1.81 -8.48 -0.17
CA ALA A 140 -0.41 -8.94 -0.03
C ALA A 140 -0.24 -10.08 0.98
N PHE A 141 -1.13 -10.17 1.98
CA PHE A 141 -1.15 -11.22 3.01
C PHE A 141 -2.07 -12.40 2.68
N ALA A 142 -2.77 -12.37 1.55
CA ALA A 142 -3.57 -13.50 1.10
C ALA A 142 -2.69 -14.75 0.83
N PRO A 143 -3.25 -15.96 0.97
CA PRO A 143 -2.52 -17.21 0.75
C PRO A 143 -2.00 -17.35 -0.68
N GLU A 144 -0.95 -18.14 -0.85
CA GLU A 144 -0.59 -18.65 -2.19
C GLU A 144 -1.69 -19.59 -2.71
N PRO A 145 -1.95 -19.63 -4.03
CA PRO A 145 -1.31 -18.82 -5.09
C PRO A 145 -1.97 -17.44 -5.32
N TYR A 146 -2.92 -17.02 -4.49
CA TYR A 146 -3.91 -16.00 -4.84
C TYR A 146 -3.45 -14.54 -4.78
N TRP A 147 -2.45 -14.22 -3.95
CA TRP A 147 -2.12 -12.84 -3.58
C TRP A 147 -1.84 -11.88 -4.76
N ARG A 148 -1.23 -12.35 -5.87
CA ARG A 148 -0.99 -11.51 -7.05
C ARG A 148 -2.29 -11.17 -7.76
N GLY A 149 -3.11 -12.17 -8.04
CA GLY A 149 -4.40 -11.96 -8.69
C GLY A 149 -5.33 -11.12 -7.81
N LEU A 150 -5.38 -11.35 -6.50
CA LEU A 150 -6.18 -10.53 -5.58
C LEU A 150 -5.69 -9.08 -5.51
N THR A 151 -4.38 -8.86 -5.55
CA THR A 151 -3.78 -7.52 -5.64
C THR A 151 -4.21 -6.80 -6.93
N ALA A 152 -4.14 -7.48 -8.07
CA ALA A 152 -4.57 -6.91 -9.34
C ALA A 152 -6.09 -6.66 -9.39
N LEU A 153 -6.89 -7.59 -8.87
CA LEU A 153 -8.34 -7.52 -8.83
C LEU A 153 -8.84 -6.31 -8.02
N GLN A 154 -8.35 -6.13 -6.79
CA GLN A 154 -8.77 -5.01 -5.95
C GLN A 154 -8.39 -3.65 -6.56
N ALA A 155 -7.28 -3.58 -7.30
CA ALA A 155 -6.85 -2.38 -8.00
C ALA A 155 -7.79 -2.09 -9.17
N VAL A 156 -7.93 -3.06 -10.10
CA VAL A 156 -8.65 -2.89 -11.38
C VAL A 156 -10.16 -2.68 -11.21
N ILE A 157 -10.75 -3.12 -10.09
CA ILE A 157 -12.17 -2.86 -9.76
C ILE A 157 -12.49 -1.36 -9.68
N THR A 158 -11.50 -0.51 -9.42
CA THR A 158 -11.70 0.95 -9.35
C THR A 158 -10.77 1.75 -10.26
N HIS A 159 -9.56 1.27 -10.51
CA HIS A 159 -8.50 1.95 -11.25
C HIS A 159 -8.05 1.04 -12.39
N LYS A 160 -8.79 1.07 -13.50
CA LYS A 160 -8.63 0.17 -14.64
C LYS A 160 -7.55 0.68 -15.61
N HIS A 161 -6.34 0.91 -15.09
CA HIS A 161 -5.18 1.32 -15.89
C HIS A 161 -3.97 0.44 -15.55
N PRO A 162 -3.15 -0.01 -16.52
CA PRO A 162 -1.97 -0.84 -16.24
C PRO A 162 -1.01 -0.20 -15.20
N ARG A 163 -0.79 1.12 -15.30
CA ARG A 163 -0.04 1.94 -14.32
C ARG A 163 -0.65 2.06 -12.91
N ALA A 164 -1.84 1.54 -12.66
CA ALA A 164 -2.35 1.31 -11.30
C ALA A 164 -2.10 -0.14 -10.84
N ILE A 165 -2.26 -1.09 -11.76
CA ILE A 165 -2.15 -2.54 -11.49
C ILE A 165 -0.71 -2.93 -11.15
N VAL A 166 0.26 -2.50 -11.97
CA VAL A 166 1.66 -2.93 -11.79
C VAL A 166 2.29 -2.32 -10.54
N PRO A 167 2.14 -1.02 -10.24
CA PRO A 167 2.56 -0.49 -8.94
C PRO A 167 1.89 -1.20 -7.75
N ALA A 168 0.61 -1.60 -7.84
CA ALA A 168 -0.02 -2.39 -6.80
C ALA A 168 0.68 -3.76 -6.61
N LEU A 169 1.04 -4.45 -7.70
CA LEU A 169 1.79 -5.70 -7.64
C LEU A 169 3.18 -5.51 -7.03
N LEU A 170 3.91 -4.47 -7.42
CA LEU A 170 5.23 -4.12 -6.87
C LEU A 170 5.16 -3.83 -5.36
N LEU A 171 4.18 -3.05 -4.92
CA LEU A 171 3.99 -2.76 -3.50
C LEU A 171 3.53 -4.00 -2.72
N ALA A 172 2.62 -4.81 -3.26
CA ALA A 172 2.22 -6.07 -2.61
C ALA A 172 3.39 -7.04 -2.44
N ASP A 173 4.25 -7.15 -3.46
CA ASP A 173 5.45 -7.96 -3.41
C ASP A 173 6.46 -7.43 -2.36
N ALA A 174 6.60 -6.11 -2.25
CA ALA A 174 7.40 -5.46 -1.21
C ALA A 174 6.85 -5.74 0.20
N VAL A 175 5.54 -5.59 0.43
CA VAL A 175 4.88 -5.89 1.72
C VAL A 175 5.04 -7.36 2.09
N ARG A 176 4.78 -8.27 1.14
CA ARG A 176 4.81 -9.72 1.34
C ARG A 176 6.18 -10.24 1.74
N HIS A 177 7.25 -9.64 1.19
CA HIS A 177 8.65 -10.02 1.43
C HIS A 177 9.42 -8.99 2.26
N ALA A 178 8.72 -8.13 2.99
CA ALA A 178 9.33 -7.01 3.69
C ALA A 178 10.46 -7.38 4.67
N PRO A 179 10.37 -8.48 5.45
CA PRO A 179 11.47 -8.90 6.33
C PRO A 179 12.78 -9.19 5.58
N GLU A 180 12.71 -9.80 4.40
CA GLU A 180 13.89 -10.15 3.59
C GLU A 180 14.47 -8.94 2.82
N ARG A 181 13.65 -7.91 2.62
CA ARG A 181 13.95 -6.77 1.74
C ARG A 181 14.28 -5.47 2.47
N ARG A 182 14.41 -5.52 3.80
CA ARG A 182 14.75 -4.38 4.65
C ARG A 182 15.91 -3.55 4.08
N GLY A 183 15.66 -2.26 3.85
CA GLY A 183 16.64 -1.32 3.30
C GLY A 183 17.07 -1.58 1.85
N ARG A 184 16.29 -2.37 1.08
CA ARG A 184 16.49 -2.65 -0.35
C ARG A 184 15.16 -2.77 -1.13
N PHE A 185 14.07 -2.19 -0.63
CA PHE A 185 12.75 -2.22 -1.26
C PHE A 185 12.77 -1.65 -2.68
N LEU A 186 13.39 -0.48 -2.89
CA LEU A 186 13.51 0.14 -4.21
C LEU A 186 14.35 -0.72 -5.17
N GLU A 187 15.48 -1.27 -4.70
CA GLU A 187 16.33 -2.19 -5.48
C GLU A 187 15.53 -3.41 -5.97
N HIS A 188 14.74 -4.02 -5.08
CA HIS A 188 13.91 -5.16 -5.42
C HIS A 188 12.76 -4.81 -6.37
N ALA A 189 12.13 -3.65 -6.22
CA ALA A 189 11.08 -3.19 -7.14
C ALA A 189 11.63 -2.95 -8.55
N LEU A 190 12.79 -2.30 -8.68
CA LEU A 190 13.48 -2.08 -9.95
C LEU A 190 13.92 -3.40 -10.60
N THR A 191 14.45 -4.34 -9.81
CA THR A 191 14.84 -5.67 -10.29
C THR A 191 13.64 -6.43 -10.85
N GLU A 192 12.48 -6.38 -10.18
CA GLU A 192 11.29 -7.07 -10.68
C GLU A 192 10.72 -6.39 -11.93
N ALA A 193 10.77 -5.06 -12.02
CA ALA A 193 10.43 -4.33 -13.24
C ALA A 193 11.29 -4.76 -14.45
N GLU A 194 12.61 -4.88 -14.26
CA GLU A 194 13.53 -5.39 -15.29
C GLU A 194 13.17 -6.82 -15.71
N ARG A 195 12.89 -7.71 -14.74
CA ARG A 195 12.49 -9.10 -15.01
C ARG A 195 11.19 -9.20 -15.81
N ILE A 196 10.24 -8.28 -15.60
CA ILE A 196 9.01 -8.20 -16.39
C ILE A 196 9.33 -7.80 -17.84
N PHE A 197 10.14 -6.76 -18.04
CA PHE A 197 10.56 -6.34 -19.38
C PHE A 197 11.33 -7.42 -20.15
N ASP A 198 12.21 -8.14 -19.46
CA ASP A 198 13.00 -9.22 -20.02
C ASP A 198 12.20 -10.50 -20.29
N GLY A 199 10.93 -10.55 -19.87
CA GLY A 199 10.07 -11.71 -20.08
C GLY A 199 10.41 -12.90 -19.17
N VAL A 200 11.12 -12.67 -18.06
CA VAL A 200 11.62 -13.73 -17.14
C VAL A 200 10.99 -13.68 -15.74
N SER A 201 10.13 -12.69 -15.48
CA SER A 201 9.35 -12.61 -14.24
C SER A 201 8.38 -13.80 -14.11
N GLU A 202 8.26 -14.34 -12.90
CA GLU A 202 7.28 -15.40 -12.59
C GLU A 202 5.84 -14.89 -12.75
N TRP A 203 5.62 -13.57 -12.65
CA TRP A 203 4.29 -12.94 -12.70
C TRP A 203 3.65 -13.08 -14.08
N LEU A 204 4.46 -13.16 -15.14
CA LEU A 204 4.02 -13.34 -16.52
C LEU A 204 3.36 -14.71 -16.75
N THR A 205 3.65 -15.67 -15.87
CA THR A 205 3.16 -17.05 -15.94
C THR A 205 2.26 -17.43 -14.77
N ASP A 206 1.85 -16.47 -13.95
CA ASP A 206 0.97 -16.71 -12.80
C ASP A 206 -0.46 -17.00 -13.29
N PRO A 207 -0.99 -18.23 -13.09
CA PRO A 207 -2.26 -18.64 -13.67
C PRO A 207 -3.45 -17.89 -13.05
N TYR A 208 -3.42 -17.65 -11.73
CA TYR A 208 -4.52 -16.96 -11.06
C TYR A 208 -4.57 -15.48 -11.44
N LEU A 209 -3.41 -14.83 -11.55
CA LEU A 209 -3.32 -13.46 -12.08
C LEU A 209 -3.85 -13.38 -13.53
N ALA A 210 -3.50 -14.35 -14.37
CA ALA A 210 -3.98 -14.41 -15.75
C ALA A 210 -5.51 -14.57 -15.80
N ASP A 211 -6.09 -15.46 -14.99
CA ASP A 211 -7.54 -15.66 -14.91
C ASP A 211 -8.27 -14.41 -14.41
N VAL A 212 -7.74 -13.73 -13.40
CA VAL A 212 -8.28 -12.46 -12.88
C VAL A 212 -8.31 -11.37 -13.96
N LEU A 213 -7.23 -11.23 -14.74
CA LEU A 213 -7.09 -10.18 -15.74
C LEU A 213 -7.65 -10.55 -17.12
N ALA A 214 -8.07 -11.80 -17.32
CA ALA A 214 -8.62 -12.27 -18.59
C ALA A 214 -9.79 -11.41 -19.11
N PRO A 215 -10.76 -10.96 -18.28
CA PRO A 215 -11.86 -10.10 -18.74
C PRO A 215 -11.43 -8.67 -19.12
N TYR A 216 -10.26 -8.20 -18.67
CA TYR A 216 -9.79 -6.83 -18.91
C TYR A 216 -9.15 -6.67 -20.29
N ARG A 217 -8.09 -7.46 -20.55
CA ARG A 217 -7.32 -7.40 -21.81
C ARG A 217 -6.90 -8.78 -22.33
N GLY A 218 -7.16 -9.86 -21.60
CA GLY A 218 -6.86 -11.23 -22.04
C GLY A 218 -5.37 -11.57 -22.17
N ASP A 219 -4.48 -10.62 -21.87
CA ASP A 219 -3.03 -10.77 -22.00
C ASP A 219 -2.34 -10.12 -20.78
N VAL A 220 -1.98 -10.96 -19.82
CA VAL A 220 -1.25 -10.54 -18.62
C VAL A 220 0.10 -9.93 -18.96
N SER A 221 0.80 -10.43 -20.00
CA SER A 221 2.14 -9.96 -20.34
C SER A 221 2.08 -8.52 -20.84
N SER A 222 1.15 -8.21 -21.74
CA SER A 222 0.94 -6.84 -22.21
C SER A 222 0.52 -5.90 -21.08
N VAL A 223 -0.37 -6.33 -20.18
CA VAL A 223 -0.74 -5.51 -19.01
C VAL A 223 0.46 -5.21 -18.12
N LEU A 224 1.31 -6.20 -17.84
CA LEU A 224 2.48 -6.00 -16.97
C LEU A 224 3.55 -5.11 -17.62
N VAL A 225 3.84 -5.30 -18.91
CA VAL A 225 4.81 -4.47 -19.64
C VAL A 225 4.29 -3.04 -19.80
N GLU A 226 3.03 -2.85 -20.21
CA GLU A 226 2.44 -1.52 -20.33
C GLU A 226 2.33 -0.77 -19.01
N GLY A 227 2.14 -1.50 -17.90
CA GLY A 227 2.07 -0.88 -16.58
C GLY A 227 3.41 -0.41 -16.01
N LEU A 228 4.53 -0.78 -16.64
CA LEU A 228 5.86 -0.23 -16.34
C LEU A 228 6.27 0.93 -17.25
N ASN A 229 5.53 1.16 -18.34
CA ASN A 229 5.76 2.29 -19.23
C ASN A 229 5.32 3.61 -18.57
N ASP A 230 5.65 4.73 -19.22
CA ASP A 230 5.24 6.09 -18.83
C ASP A 230 5.60 6.41 -17.36
N ASP A 231 6.88 6.70 -17.16
CA ASP A 231 7.47 7.24 -15.93
C ASP A 231 7.55 6.30 -14.71
N VAL A 232 6.89 5.13 -14.68
CA VAL A 232 6.89 4.26 -13.48
C VAL A 232 8.31 3.85 -13.07
N VAL A 233 9.11 3.36 -14.01
CA VAL A 233 10.51 3.00 -13.74
C VAL A 233 11.35 4.24 -13.44
N ASP A 234 11.16 5.33 -14.17
CA ASP A 234 11.92 6.58 -13.97
C ASP A 234 11.67 7.17 -12.57
N ILE A 235 10.43 7.09 -12.06
CA ILE A 235 10.05 7.52 -10.71
C ILE A 235 10.70 6.62 -9.65
N LEU A 236 10.72 5.29 -9.86
CA LEU A 236 11.42 4.36 -8.96
C LEU A 236 12.93 4.61 -8.95
N VAL A 237 13.53 4.91 -10.12
CA VAL A 237 14.94 5.31 -10.23
C VAL A 237 15.18 6.62 -9.50
N ALA A 238 14.34 7.64 -9.69
CA ALA A 238 14.46 8.92 -8.99
C ALA A 238 14.37 8.77 -7.46
N ALA A 239 13.52 7.84 -6.98
CA ALA A 239 13.46 7.49 -5.56
C ALA A 239 14.73 6.80 -5.08
N ALA A 240 15.31 5.88 -5.86
CA ALA A 240 16.58 5.23 -5.52
C ALA A 240 17.76 6.22 -5.51
N GLU A 241 17.84 7.12 -6.49
CA GLU A 241 18.85 8.20 -6.50
C GLU A 241 18.66 9.16 -5.32
N THR A 242 17.41 9.40 -4.91
CA THR A 242 17.11 10.18 -3.71
C THR A 242 17.57 9.46 -2.45
N LEU A 243 17.34 8.15 -2.32
CA LEU A 243 17.85 7.35 -1.21
C LEU A 243 19.37 7.47 -1.08
N ASP A 244 20.11 7.32 -2.19
CA ASP A 244 21.57 7.44 -2.22
C ASP A 244 22.05 8.84 -1.80
N ARG A 245 21.34 9.88 -2.24
CA ARG A 245 21.64 11.28 -1.89
C ARG A 245 21.36 11.56 -0.42
N LEU A 246 20.27 11.05 0.14
CA LEU A 246 19.90 11.22 1.55
C LEU A 246 20.84 10.47 2.50
N ALA A 247 21.51 9.40 2.03
CA ALA A 247 22.54 8.72 2.79
C ALA A 247 23.79 9.58 3.07
N LEU A 248 23.94 10.74 2.40
CA LEU A 248 25.10 11.62 2.47
C LEU A 248 24.85 12.90 3.28
N VAL A 249 23.64 13.13 3.78
CA VAL A 249 23.25 14.35 4.50
C VAL A 249 22.61 14.02 5.84
N ASP A 250 22.57 14.99 6.75
CA ASP A 250 21.91 14.84 8.04
C ASP A 250 20.39 14.79 7.87
N THR A 251 19.71 14.04 8.74
CA THR A 251 18.24 13.92 8.75
C THR A 251 17.48 15.25 8.82
N THR A 252 18.08 16.30 9.37
CA THR A 252 17.50 17.65 9.41
C THR A 252 17.48 18.35 8.05
N GLU A 253 18.23 17.83 7.07
CA GLU A 253 18.37 18.37 5.71
C GLU A 253 17.59 17.55 4.66
N TYR A 254 16.85 16.52 5.06
CA TYR A 254 16.15 15.63 4.11
C TYR A 254 15.10 16.37 3.25
N GLY A 255 14.49 17.43 3.77
CA GLY A 255 13.49 18.21 3.06
C GLY A 255 12.20 17.44 2.78
N ASP A 256 11.49 17.85 1.73
CA ASP A 256 10.25 17.21 1.26
C ASP A 256 10.56 15.92 0.48
N PRO A 257 10.06 14.75 0.92
CA PRO A 257 10.27 13.48 0.22
C PRO A 257 9.77 13.51 -1.24
N CYS A 258 8.76 14.33 -1.57
CA CYS A 258 8.21 14.43 -2.91
C CYS A 258 9.17 15.06 -3.95
N THR A 259 10.22 15.75 -3.50
CA THR A 259 11.10 16.54 -4.37
C THR A 259 11.83 15.65 -5.38
N GLY A 260 11.46 15.78 -6.66
CA GLY A 260 12.09 15.08 -7.78
C GLY A 260 11.54 13.69 -8.07
N ILE A 261 10.52 13.23 -7.33
CA ILE A 261 9.89 11.92 -7.51
C ILE A 261 8.44 12.08 -7.98
N GLY A 262 7.68 12.94 -7.33
CA GLY A 262 6.25 13.12 -7.54
C GLY A 262 5.52 13.35 -6.23
N GLU A 263 4.23 13.70 -6.30
CA GLU A 263 3.43 14.07 -5.12
C GLU A 263 2.53 12.93 -4.62
N GLY A 264 2.70 11.69 -5.07
CA GLY A 264 1.95 10.55 -4.53
C GLY A 264 0.49 10.43 -4.98
N TRP A 265 -0.05 11.37 -5.76
CA TRP A 265 -1.43 11.29 -6.28
C TRP A 265 -1.64 10.14 -7.28
N GLU A 266 -0.57 9.65 -7.90
CA GLU A 266 -0.60 8.50 -8.79
C GLU A 266 0.20 7.34 -8.22
N SER A 267 -0.16 6.13 -8.63
CA SER A 267 0.29 4.90 -7.98
C SER A 267 1.80 4.74 -7.97
N ALA A 268 2.52 5.14 -9.01
CA ALA A 268 3.96 4.97 -9.11
C ALA A 268 4.73 5.82 -8.10
N SER A 269 4.45 7.12 -8.01
CA SER A 269 5.06 8.02 -7.03
C SER A 269 4.61 7.70 -5.62
N ALA A 270 3.36 7.28 -5.40
CA ALA A 270 2.89 6.83 -4.10
C ALA A 270 3.73 5.66 -3.58
N ILE A 271 3.90 4.61 -4.40
CA ILE A 271 4.72 3.47 -3.99
C ILE A 271 6.21 3.84 -3.89
N ALA A 272 6.74 4.66 -4.79
CA ALA A 272 8.15 5.02 -4.79
C ALA A 272 8.53 5.78 -3.52
N LEU A 273 7.68 6.72 -3.09
CA LEU A 273 7.84 7.45 -1.83
C LEU A 273 7.71 6.53 -0.61
N GLY A 274 6.71 5.64 -0.60
CA GLY A 274 6.54 4.67 0.46
C GLY A 274 7.74 3.70 0.61
N LEU A 275 8.28 3.20 -0.51
CA LEU A 275 9.47 2.35 -0.55
C LEU A 275 10.72 3.11 -0.10
N LEU A 276 10.90 4.36 -0.54
CA LEU A 276 12.00 5.25 -0.11
C LEU A 276 12.01 5.42 1.42
N VAL A 277 10.86 5.77 2.00
CA VAL A 277 10.72 5.95 3.46
C VAL A 277 10.99 4.63 4.18
N ALA A 278 10.41 3.53 3.70
CA ALA A 278 10.60 2.22 4.31
C ALA A 278 12.05 1.74 4.24
N ASP A 279 12.77 2.06 3.16
CA ASP A 279 14.19 1.74 3.02
C ASP A 279 15.01 2.43 4.10
N LEU A 280 14.85 3.75 4.25
CA LEU A 280 15.53 4.53 5.29
C LEU A 280 15.24 4.00 6.69
N ALA A 281 13.97 3.70 6.99
CA ALA A 281 13.52 3.25 8.31
C ALA A 281 13.98 1.84 8.69
N THR A 282 14.30 1.00 7.70
CA THR A 282 14.55 -0.44 7.93
C THR A 282 15.98 -0.87 7.63
N LEU A 283 16.86 0.07 7.27
CA LEU A 283 18.29 -0.16 7.08
C LEU A 283 18.88 -1.05 8.20
N PRO A 284 19.71 -2.06 7.85
CA PRO A 284 20.46 -2.82 8.84
C PRO A 284 21.33 -1.92 9.74
N GLU A 285 21.49 -2.30 11.01
CA GLU A 285 22.17 -1.49 12.04
C GLU A 285 23.60 -1.07 11.64
N ASP A 286 24.34 -1.95 10.96
CA ASP A 286 25.69 -1.67 10.47
C ASP A 286 25.72 -0.56 9.40
N ARG A 287 24.67 -0.48 8.56
CA ARG A 287 24.49 0.58 7.57
C ARG A 287 23.90 1.86 8.16
N GLN A 288 23.07 1.77 9.20
CA GLN A 288 22.59 2.95 9.96
C GLN A 288 23.74 3.67 10.67
N ILE A 289 24.62 2.93 11.37
CA ILE A 289 25.79 3.50 12.05
C ILE A 289 26.74 4.19 11.05
N SER A 290 26.95 3.57 9.89
CA SER A 290 27.84 4.09 8.85
C SER A 290 27.31 5.34 8.14
N SER A 291 25.98 5.48 8.04
CA SER A 291 25.33 6.63 7.41
C SER A 291 25.05 7.79 8.37
N GLY A 292 25.13 7.57 9.69
CA GLY A 292 24.73 8.56 10.70
C GLY A 292 23.21 8.76 10.79
N ASN A 293 22.43 8.01 10.01
CA ASN A 293 20.97 8.09 9.95
C ASN A 293 20.34 7.06 10.89
N ASN A 294 19.75 7.54 12.00
CA ASN A 294 19.17 6.71 13.07
C ASN A 294 17.64 6.82 13.15
N TRP A 295 16.96 7.12 12.05
CA TRP A 295 15.49 7.14 12.06
C TRP A 295 14.93 5.74 12.25
N GLY A 296 14.16 5.55 13.32
CA GLY A 296 13.29 4.40 13.46
C GLY A 296 11.97 4.63 12.71
N GLY A 297 11.09 3.63 12.77
CA GLY A 297 9.77 3.70 12.14
C GLY A 297 9.00 5.00 12.43
N PRO A 298 8.88 5.45 13.70
CA PRO A 298 8.11 6.66 14.02
C PRO A 298 8.68 7.94 13.40
N GLN A 299 10.01 8.11 13.35
CA GLN A 299 10.63 9.28 12.72
C GLN A 299 10.43 9.27 11.20
N ALA A 300 10.61 8.11 10.57
CA ALA A 300 10.38 7.96 9.13
C ALA A 300 8.92 8.20 8.76
N LEU A 301 7.97 7.73 9.59
CA LEU A 301 6.55 7.97 9.38
C LEU A 301 6.19 9.46 9.52
N ALA A 302 6.77 10.16 10.50
CA ALA A 302 6.61 11.60 10.63
C ALA A 302 7.14 12.35 9.40
N TRP A 303 8.29 11.92 8.85
CA TRP A 303 8.83 12.50 7.63
C TRP A 303 7.96 12.22 6.40
N ALA A 304 7.43 11.00 6.26
CA ALA A 304 6.49 10.65 5.19
C ALA A 304 5.23 11.53 5.22
N ALA A 305 4.69 11.79 6.42
CA ALA A 305 3.56 12.70 6.60
C ALA A 305 3.93 14.17 6.34
N THR A 306 5.22 14.51 6.32
CA THR A 306 5.74 15.86 6.05
C THR A 306 6.06 16.01 4.57
N SER A 307 5.05 15.87 3.71
CA SER A 307 5.19 15.87 2.26
C SER A 307 4.24 16.85 1.59
N ASN A 308 4.64 17.50 0.49
CA ASN A 308 3.76 18.45 -0.24
C ASN A 308 2.57 17.77 -0.93
N GLY A 309 2.66 16.47 -1.15
CA GLY A 309 1.70 15.69 -1.91
C GLY A 309 0.60 15.04 -1.06
N ASP A 310 0.22 13.86 -1.50
CA ASP A 310 -0.79 12.98 -0.94
C ASP A 310 -0.32 12.34 0.37
N SER A 311 -0.19 13.18 1.41
CA SER A 311 0.59 12.90 2.61
C SER A 311 0.07 11.75 3.45
N ASP A 312 -1.25 11.56 3.52
CA ASP A 312 -1.88 10.40 4.16
C ASP A 312 -1.53 9.12 3.39
N SER A 313 -1.72 9.08 2.08
CA SER A 313 -1.38 7.93 1.24
C SER A 313 0.10 7.56 1.24
N ILE A 314 1.00 8.55 1.17
CA ILE A 314 2.45 8.32 1.26
C ILE A 314 2.82 7.71 2.63
N ALA A 315 2.32 8.31 3.72
CA ALA A 315 2.62 7.84 5.07
C ALA A 315 1.96 6.48 5.38
N CYS A 316 0.74 6.25 4.88
CA CYS A 316 0.01 5.00 4.91
C CYS A 316 0.83 3.84 4.31
N ILE A 317 1.31 4.01 3.08
CA ILE A 317 2.12 3.00 2.39
C ILE A 317 3.46 2.77 3.13
N ALA A 318 4.13 3.84 3.55
CA ALA A 318 5.37 3.75 4.31
C ALA A 318 5.18 2.97 5.63
N GLY A 319 4.13 3.31 6.39
CA GLY A 319 3.79 2.65 7.64
C GLY A 319 3.44 1.17 7.45
N ALA A 320 2.73 0.82 6.38
CA ALA A 320 2.45 -0.56 6.01
C ALA A 320 3.73 -1.37 5.78
N LEU A 321 4.66 -0.86 4.97
CA LEU A 321 5.93 -1.51 4.64
C LEU A 321 6.83 -1.66 5.87
N ILE A 322 7.00 -0.58 6.64
CA ILE A 322 7.80 -0.59 7.87
C ILE A 322 7.24 -1.61 8.84
N GLY A 323 5.91 -1.65 9.03
CA GLY A 323 5.26 -2.61 9.91
C GLY A 323 5.39 -4.06 9.42
N ALA A 324 5.16 -4.31 8.13
CA ALA A 324 5.26 -5.63 7.53
C ALA A 324 6.67 -6.24 7.60
N ALA A 325 7.70 -5.40 7.68
CA ALA A 325 9.10 -5.80 7.84
C ALA A 325 9.42 -6.35 9.25
N GLN A 326 8.54 -6.15 10.22
CA GLN A 326 8.78 -6.46 11.64
C GLN A 326 8.07 -7.76 12.03
N THR A 327 8.86 -8.75 12.43
CA THR A 327 8.38 -10.07 12.87
C THR A 327 8.00 -10.10 14.35
N THR A 328 8.35 -9.07 15.11
CA THR A 328 8.01 -8.94 16.53
C THR A 328 6.67 -8.21 16.66
N PRO A 329 5.68 -8.75 17.40
CA PRO A 329 4.41 -8.07 17.62
C PRO A 329 4.60 -6.75 18.37
N ASP A 330 3.63 -5.84 18.24
CA ASP A 330 3.61 -4.53 18.92
C ASP A 330 4.82 -3.62 18.59
N TYR A 331 5.41 -3.75 17.39
CA TYR A 331 6.60 -2.99 16.99
C TYR A 331 6.46 -1.48 17.23
N TRP A 332 5.33 -0.89 16.82
CA TRP A 332 5.10 0.55 16.93
C TRP A 332 5.09 1.01 18.39
N ARG A 333 4.43 0.26 19.28
CA ARG A 333 4.42 0.56 20.72
C ARG A 333 5.82 0.44 21.32
N LEU A 334 6.56 -0.61 20.95
CA LEU A 334 7.92 -0.85 21.42
C LEU A 334 8.91 0.23 20.94
N THR A 335 8.64 0.85 19.80
CA THR A 335 9.43 1.97 19.24
C THR A 335 8.91 3.35 19.64
N GLY A 336 7.94 3.42 20.55
CA GLY A 336 7.46 4.68 21.15
C GLY A 336 6.30 5.35 20.43
N LEU A 337 5.67 4.69 19.46
CA LEU A 337 4.47 5.15 18.78
C LEU A 337 3.23 4.41 19.30
N ALA A 338 2.30 5.16 19.90
CA ALA A 338 1.04 4.62 20.40
C ALA A 338 -0.14 5.46 19.84
N PRO A 339 -0.60 5.15 18.61
CA PRO A 339 -1.71 5.86 17.99
C PRO A 339 -2.98 5.77 18.84
N ARG A 340 -3.80 6.83 18.81
CA ARG A 340 -5.08 6.90 19.53
C ARG A 340 -6.23 7.03 18.54
N PHE A 341 -6.51 5.96 17.80
CA PHE A 341 -7.59 5.94 16.81
C PHE A 341 -8.96 6.09 17.46
N GLU A 342 -9.94 6.52 16.66
CA GLU A 342 -11.33 6.54 17.09
C GLU A 342 -11.78 5.13 17.52
N PRO A 343 -12.62 4.99 18.57
CA PRO A 343 -12.97 3.68 19.13
C PRO A 343 -13.47 2.67 18.10
N ARG A 344 -14.22 3.14 17.10
CA ARG A 344 -14.72 2.33 15.98
C ARG A 344 -13.57 1.69 15.19
N TYR A 345 -12.59 2.50 14.79
CA TYR A 345 -11.47 2.06 13.96
C TYR A 345 -10.40 1.34 14.76
N ALA A 346 -10.18 1.72 16.03
CA ALA A 346 -9.34 0.96 16.94
C ALA A 346 -9.84 -0.51 17.05
N ALA A 347 -11.14 -0.69 17.27
CA ALA A 347 -11.75 -2.03 17.35
C ALA A 347 -11.68 -2.78 16.00
N ALA A 348 -11.87 -2.10 14.88
CA ALA A 348 -11.78 -2.71 13.55
C ALA A 348 -10.34 -3.18 13.24
N ILE A 349 -9.33 -2.36 13.52
CA ILE A 349 -7.91 -2.70 13.33
C ILE A 349 -7.49 -3.85 14.26
N GLU A 350 -7.93 -3.83 15.52
CA GLU A 350 -7.67 -4.92 16.47
C GLU A 350 -8.31 -6.24 16.01
N SER A 351 -9.56 -6.21 15.55
CA SER A 351 -10.25 -7.37 14.99
C SER A 351 -9.53 -7.90 13.75
N ALA A 352 -9.18 -7.02 12.81
CA ALA A 352 -8.49 -7.41 11.57
C ALA A 352 -7.11 -7.99 11.85
N SER A 353 -6.39 -7.48 12.86
CA SER A 353 -5.06 -7.98 13.26
C SER A 353 -5.07 -9.42 13.77
N CYS A 354 -6.23 -9.96 14.16
CA CYS A 354 -6.34 -11.33 14.70
C CYS A 354 -6.54 -12.40 13.61
N CYS A 355 -6.76 -12.02 12.36
CA CYS A 355 -7.15 -12.92 11.28
C CYS A 355 -6.43 -12.56 9.98
N LEU A 356 -5.81 -13.52 9.30
CA LEU A 356 -5.26 -13.28 7.97
C LEU A 356 -6.37 -13.45 6.92
N PRO A 357 -6.30 -12.72 5.80
CA PRO A 357 -7.17 -12.97 4.65
C PRO A 357 -7.15 -14.43 4.21
N GLY A 358 -8.32 -15.01 3.94
CA GLY A 358 -8.47 -16.44 3.60
C GLY A 358 -8.43 -17.40 4.79
N ASP A 359 -8.22 -16.93 6.02
CA ASP A 359 -8.44 -17.75 7.19
C ASP A 359 -9.94 -18.05 7.31
N SER A 360 -10.30 -19.34 7.30
CA SER A 360 -11.68 -19.75 7.54
C SER A 360 -12.06 -19.34 8.96
N VAL A 361 -12.79 -18.24 9.12
CA VAL A 361 -13.47 -17.95 10.37
C VAL A 361 -14.49 -19.06 10.53
N VAL A 362 -14.22 -20.04 11.40
CA VAL A 362 -15.23 -20.97 11.87
C VAL A 362 -16.28 -20.11 12.58
N ARG A 363 -17.30 -19.66 11.83
CA ARG A 363 -18.43 -18.89 12.34
C ARG A 363 -19.45 -19.82 13.00
#